data_AF-A0A7S1B036-F1
#
_entry.id   AF-A0A7S1B036-F1
#
_cell.length_a   1.000
_cell.length_b   1.000
_cell.length_c   1.000
_cell.angle_alpha   90.00
_cell.angle_beta   90.00
_cell.angle_gamma   90.00
#
_symmetry.space_group_name_H-M   'P 1'
#
loop_
_entity.id
_entity.type
_entity.pdbx_description
1 polymer ?
#
loop_
_entity_poly.entity_id
_entity_poly.type
_entity_poly.pdbx_seq_one_letter_code
_entity_poly.pdbx_strand_id
1 'polypeptide(L)'
;TNFHAKLARHGQEFHTILGNSIALRKLGGAGFHTEYLARLVWQMLSRNAVLSRIETLWNTEALVLGAVRMVDIKVMVASFPGLFGTEEGDALVDFCRRNQLPLLWGLGDGQQVSQRTREQWMLPPFGFPKVEAGRARLLDPSMVDLTNGTAATPEALAQWKSIDAEVRAFRATKDPDQIQMFDWWNSLNETKMTVPPLRGGDCSDSDLCFGVESSTNKCICRNNPDAEEHTAIVV
;
A
#
# COMPACT_ATOMS: atom_id res chain seq x y z
N THR A 1 23.52 -4.67 -6.73
CA THR A 1 22.70 -5.00 -7.92
C THR A 1 21.67 -3.91 -8.09
N ASN A 2 21.74 -3.18 -9.21
CA ASN A 2 20.95 -1.97 -9.42
C ASN A 2 19.46 -2.34 -9.58
N PHE A 3 18.61 -1.78 -8.73
CA PHE A 3 17.17 -1.74 -8.95
C PHE A 3 16.94 -0.90 -10.21
N HIS A 4 16.98 -1.54 -11.38
CA HIS A 4 16.49 -0.94 -12.59
C HIS A 4 14.99 -0.85 -12.45
N ALA A 5 14.52 0.28 -11.93
CA ALA A 5 13.14 0.71 -12.11
C ALA A 5 12.91 0.65 -13.62
N LYS A 6 12.26 -0.42 -14.09
CA LYS A 6 11.64 -0.40 -15.41
C LYS A 6 10.74 0.82 -15.35
N LEU A 7 11.07 1.86 -16.12
CA LEU A 7 10.24 3.04 -16.28
C LEU A 7 8.80 2.55 -16.36
N ALA A 8 8.01 2.89 -15.34
CA ALA A 8 6.57 2.64 -15.37
C ALA A 8 6.10 3.27 -16.68
N ARG A 9 5.65 2.43 -17.63
CA ARG A 9 5.24 2.94 -18.93
C ARG A 9 4.08 3.89 -18.66
N HIS A 10 4.16 5.12 -19.20
CA HIS A 10 3.06 6.06 -19.12
C HIS A 10 1.75 5.34 -19.51
N GLY A 11 0.76 5.34 -18.62
CA GLY A 11 -0.55 4.74 -18.86
C GLY A 11 -0.75 3.28 -18.44
N GLN A 12 0.25 2.60 -17.87
CA GLN A 12 0.12 1.18 -17.47
C GLN A 12 -1.01 0.94 -16.45
N GLU A 13 -1.35 1.96 -15.66
CA GLU A 13 -2.38 1.89 -14.61
C GLU A 13 -3.78 2.22 -15.11
N PHE A 14 -3.94 3.19 -16.03
CA PHE A 14 -5.20 3.36 -16.75
C PHE A 14 -5.50 2.12 -17.59
N HIS A 15 -4.50 1.50 -18.19
CA HIS A 15 -4.65 0.19 -18.84
C HIS A 15 -4.95 -0.95 -17.87
N THR A 16 -4.58 -0.85 -16.59
CA THR A 16 -4.96 -1.83 -15.55
C THR A 16 -6.40 -1.62 -15.12
N ILE A 17 -6.85 -0.38 -14.89
CA ILE A 17 -8.26 -0.04 -14.63
C ILE A 17 -9.14 -0.40 -15.84
N LEU A 18 -8.70 -0.07 -17.06
CA LEU A 18 -9.36 -0.42 -18.32
C LEU A 18 -9.31 -1.93 -18.58
N GLY A 19 -8.20 -2.59 -18.29
CA GLY A 19 -8.04 -4.05 -18.42
C GLY A 19 -8.93 -4.80 -17.44
N ASN A 20 -9.02 -4.33 -16.19
CA ASN A 20 -9.88 -4.86 -15.14
C ASN A 20 -11.36 -4.67 -15.51
N SER A 21 -11.75 -3.48 -16.01
CA SER A 21 -13.11 -3.24 -16.51
C SER A 21 -13.44 -4.09 -17.75
N ILE A 22 -12.49 -4.33 -18.67
CA ILE A 22 -12.67 -5.23 -19.82
C ILE A 22 -12.76 -6.71 -19.39
N ALA A 23 -11.93 -7.15 -18.44
CA ALA A 23 -11.93 -8.52 -17.94
C ALA A 23 -13.25 -8.84 -17.21
N LEU A 24 -13.74 -7.90 -16.39
CA LEU A 24 -15.03 -8.02 -15.72
C LEU A 24 -16.22 -7.93 -16.68
N ARG A 25 -16.11 -7.14 -17.75
CA ARG A 25 -17.06 -7.16 -18.88
C ARG A 25 -17.17 -8.55 -19.52
N LYS A 26 -16.10 -9.35 -19.51
CA LYS A 26 -16.13 -10.73 -20.04
C LYS A 26 -16.70 -11.75 -19.06
N LEU A 27 -16.64 -11.48 -17.75
CA LEU A 27 -17.08 -12.40 -16.69
C LEU A 27 -18.53 -12.15 -16.22
N GLY A 28 -19.04 -10.92 -16.34
CA GLY A 28 -20.45 -10.60 -16.08
C GLY A 28 -21.22 -10.37 -17.37
N GLY A 29 -22.35 -11.04 -17.57
CA GLY A 29 -23.25 -10.77 -18.70
C GLY A 29 -23.68 -9.29 -18.76
N ALA A 30 -24.02 -8.81 -19.96
CA ALA A 30 -24.34 -7.41 -20.26
C ALA A 30 -25.46 -6.86 -19.35
N GLY A 31 -25.12 -6.09 -18.32
CA GLY A 31 -26.09 -5.39 -17.47
C GLY A 31 -25.53 -4.67 -16.25
N PHE A 32 -24.39 -5.11 -15.69
CA PHE A 32 -23.84 -4.62 -14.42
C PHE A 32 -22.60 -3.69 -14.54
N HIS A 33 -22.31 -3.17 -15.73
CA HIS A 33 -20.92 -2.83 -16.13
C HIS A 33 -20.50 -1.36 -16.06
N THR A 34 -21.42 -0.40 -16.16
CA THR A 34 -21.11 1.03 -16.01
C THR A 34 -21.00 1.45 -14.55
N GLU A 35 -21.62 0.69 -13.65
CA GLU A 35 -21.54 0.94 -12.21
C GLU A 35 -20.21 0.51 -11.62
N TYR A 36 -19.44 -0.39 -12.24
CA TYR A 36 -18.25 -0.96 -11.58
C TYR A 36 -17.10 0.04 -11.40
N LEU A 37 -16.76 0.82 -12.43
CA LEU A 37 -15.72 1.85 -12.29
C LEU A 37 -16.18 2.97 -11.37
N ALA A 38 -17.42 3.43 -11.53
CA ALA A 38 -18.02 4.41 -10.64
C ALA A 38 -18.11 3.90 -9.19
N ARG A 39 -18.37 2.61 -8.99
CA ARG A 39 -18.40 1.92 -7.69
C ARG A 39 -17.01 1.76 -7.11
N LEU A 40 -15.99 1.41 -7.90
CA LEU A 40 -14.60 1.36 -7.46
C LEU A 40 -14.13 2.75 -7.02
N VAL A 41 -14.38 3.77 -7.84
CA VAL A 41 -14.09 5.17 -7.51
C VAL A 41 -14.86 5.60 -6.26
N TRP A 42 -16.15 5.28 -6.16
CA TRP A 42 -16.96 5.54 -4.97
C TRP A 42 -16.45 4.78 -3.74
N GLN A 43 -16.01 3.53 -3.87
CA GLN A 43 -15.45 2.74 -2.78
C GLN A 43 -14.12 3.33 -2.29
N MET A 44 -13.31 3.91 -3.19
CA MET A 44 -12.13 4.69 -2.82
C MET A 44 -12.47 6.02 -2.13
N LEU A 45 -13.68 6.55 -2.32
CA LEU A 45 -14.11 7.82 -1.73
C LEU A 45 -14.97 7.65 -0.45
N SER A 46 -15.63 6.51 -0.27
CA SER A 46 -16.54 6.25 0.84
C SER A 46 -15.86 5.58 2.03
N ARG A 47 -16.08 6.14 3.23
CA ARG A 47 -15.41 5.76 4.48
C ARG A 47 -15.70 4.33 4.95
N ASN A 48 -16.90 3.83 4.65
CA ASN A 48 -17.37 2.50 5.07
C ASN A 48 -17.50 1.55 3.89
N ALA A 49 -16.88 1.89 2.76
CA ALA A 49 -16.88 1.01 1.61
C ALA A 49 -16.19 -0.29 1.97
N VAL A 50 -16.85 -1.40 1.69
CA VAL A 50 -16.29 -2.74 1.85
C VAL A 50 -16.17 -3.40 0.48
N LEU A 51 -15.04 -4.05 0.26
CA LEU A 51 -14.71 -4.86 -0.90
C LEU A 51 -14.85 -6.33 -0.55
N SER A 52 -15.48 -7.09 -1.43
CA SER A 52 -15.34 -8.55 -1.47
C SER A 52 -13.95 -8.93 -1.98
N ARG A 53 -13.45 -10.14 -1.69
CA ARG A 53 -12.11 -10.55 -2.19
C ARG A 53 -12.02 -10.49 -3.70
N ILE A 54 -13.11 -10.77 -4.42
CA ILE A 54 -13.13 -10.62 -5.88
C ILE A 54 -12.83 -9.15 -6.23
N GLU A 55 -13.50 -8.17 -5.61
CA GLU A 55 -13.22 -6.74 -5.80
C GLU A 55 -11.80 -6.32 -5.40
N THR A 56 -11.20 -6.96 -4.38
CA THR A 56 -9.79 -6.69 -4.03
C THR A 56 -8.80 -7.10 -5.11
N LEU A 57 -9.14 -8.04 -6.00
CA LEU A 57 -8.30 -8.43 -7.14
C LEU A 57 -8.16 -7.31 -8.18
N TRP A 58 -9.10 -6.37 -8.18
CA TRP A 58 -9.18 -5.27 -9.13
C TRP A 58 -9.04 -3.90 -8.47
N ASN A 59 -8.84 -3.86 -7.15
CA ASN A 59 -8.58 -2.63 -6.41
C ASN A 59 -7.22 -2.07 -6.85
N THR A 60 -7.25 -0.90 -7.49
CA THR A 60 -6.05 -0.22 -7.96
C THR A 60 -5.92 1.06 -7.15
N GLU A 61 -4.93 1.10 -6.24
CA GLU A 61 -4.68 2.27 -5.37
C GLU A 61 -3.66 3.26 -5.97
N ALA A 62 -3.18 3.00 -7.20
CA ALA A 62 -2.23 3.86 -7.90
C ALA A 62 -2.84 4.40 -9.20
N LEU A 63 -2.69 5.71 -9.42
CA LEU A 63 -2.93 6.37 -10.70
C LEU A 63 -1.76 7.32 -11.00
N VAL A 64 -0.77 6.84 -11.75
CA VAL A 64 0.37 7.60 -12.24
C VAL A 64 0.00 8.17 -13.61
N LEU A 65 -0.31 9.46 -13.63
CA LEU A 65 -0.53 10.22 -14.86
C LEU A 65 0.67 11.10 -15.15
N GLY A 66 1.51 10.69 -16.11
CA GLY A 66 2.64 11.49 -16.61
C GLY A 66 4.01 11.07 -16.07
N ALA A 67 5.01 11.91 -16.34
CA ALA A 67 6.38 11.72 -15.86
C ALA A 67 6.46 12.16 -14.39
N VAL A 68 6.83 11.23 -13.51
CA VAL A 68 6.93 11.45 -12.06
C VAL A 68 8.40 11.48 -11.68
N ARG A 69 8.84 12.54 -11.00
CA ARG A 69 10.14 12.60 -10.33
C ARG A 69 9.98 12.10 -8.90
N MET A 70 11.09 11.74 -8.26
CA MET A 70 11.08 11.27 -6.87
C MET A 70 10.50 12.31 -5.90
N VAL A 71 10.69 13.60 -6.17
CA VAL A 71 10.11 14.70 -5.38
C VAL A 71 8.58 14.75 -5.48
N ASP A 72 8.00 14.29 -6.59
CA ASP A 72 6.56 14.30 -6.83
C ASP A 72 5.85 13.13 -6.12
N ILE A 73 6.60 12.20 -5.50
CA ILE A 73 6.08 11.05 -4.77
C ILE A 73 5.94 11.40 -3.28
N LYS A 74 4.72 11.38 -2.75
CA LYS A 74 4.49 11.61 -1.31
C LYS A 74 4.75 10.40 -0.43
N VAL A 75 4.49 9.20 -0.93
CA VAL A 75 4.64 7.93 -0.20
C VAL A 75 4.81 6.76 -1.17
N MET A 76 5.58 5.76 -0.76
CA MET A 76 5.64 4.45 -1.42
C MET A 76 4.79 3.45 -0.64
N VAL A 77 3.95 2.67 -1.33
CA VAL A 77 3.17 1.59 -0.71
C VAL A 77 3.65 0.25 -1.26
N ALA A 78 4.29 -0.55 -0.42
CA ALA A 78 4.81 -1.86 -0.77
C ALA A 78 3.85 -2.98 -0.41
N SER A 79 3.92 -4.06 -1.17
CA SER A 79 3.19 -5.28 -0.85
C SER A 79 3.82 -5.98 0.37
N PHE A 80 3.08 -6.03 1.47
CA PHE A 80 3.50 -6.80 2.64
C PHE A 80 3.58 -8.31 2.32
N PRO A 81 2.57 -8.95 1.70
CA PRO A 81 2.67 -10.36 1.31
C PRO A 81 3.77 -10.66 0.29
N GLY A 82 4.06 -9.71 -0.60
CA GLY A 82 5.00 -9.92 -1.70
C GLY A 82 6.47 -9.64 -1.36
N LEU A 83 6.75 -8.64 -0.51
CA LEU A 83 8.10 -8.10 -0.32
C LEU A 83 8.58 -8.08 1.13
N PHE A 84 7.69 -8.12 2.11
CA PHE A 84 8.11 -8.02 3.51
C PHE A 84 8.96 -9.24 3.91
N GLY A 85 10.13 -8.98 4.51
CA GLY A 85 11.11 -9.99 4.88
C GLY A 85 11.84 -10.68 3.71
N THR A 86 11.87 -10.07 2.51
CA THR A 86 12.69 -10.53 1.37
C THR A 86 13.87 -9.59 1.09
N GLU A 87 14.85 -10.05 0.31
CA GLU A 87 15.98 -9.21 -0.13
C GLU A 87 15.51 -8.02 -0.99
N GLU A 88 14.49 -8.20 -1.83
CA GLU A 88 13.87 -7.12 -2.59
C GLU A 88 13.15 -6.12 -1.71
N GLY A 89 12.53 -6.58 -0.61
CA GLY A 89 11.95 -5.72 0.42
C GLY A 89 13.01 -4.84 1.07
N ASP A 90 14.16 -5.42 1.43
CA ASP A 90 15.29 -4.68 2.02
C ASP A 90 15.84 -3.64 1.03
N ALA A 91 16.00 -4.03 -0.24
CA ALA A 91 16.44 -3.12 -1.28
C ALA A 91 15.45 -1.95 -1.48
N LEU A 92 14.15 -2.19 -1.31
CA LEU A 92 13.12 -1.16 -1.36
C LEU A 92 13.18 -0.22 -0.15
N VAL A 93 13.35 -0.75 1.06
CA VAL A 93 13.58 0.05 2.28
C VAL A 93 14.79 0.97 2.08
N ASP A 94 15.92 0.43 1.65
CA ASP A 94 17.13 1.20 1.36
C ASP A 94 16.91 2.27 0.28
N PHE A 95 16.17 1.93 -0.78
CA PHE A 95 15.82 2.87 -1.84
C PHE A 95 14.98 4.02 -1.30
N CYS A 96 13.93 3.73 -0.52
CA CYS A 96 13.07 4.73 0.09
C CYS A 96 13.85 5.67 1.02
N ARG A 97 14.73 5.12 1.87
CA ARG A 97 15.55 5.93 2.78
C ARG A 97 16.53 6.84 2.03
N ARG A 98 17.22 6.34 1.01
CA ARG A 98 18.14 7.16 0.19
C ARG A 98 17.42 8.31 -0.54
N ASN A 99 16.17 8.11 -0.92
CA ASN A 99 15.38 9.10 -1.65
C ASN A 99 14.43 9.91 -0.74
N GLN A 100 14.57 9.79 0.59
CA GLN A 100 13.74 10.50 1.57
C GLN A 100 12.24 10.30 1.30
N LEU A 101 11.85 9.05 0.97
CA LEU A 101 10.48 8.66 0.71
C LEU A 101 9.92 7.81 1.85
N PRO A 102 8.82 8.23 2.49
CA PRO A 102 8.11 7.38 3.43
C PRO A 102 7.65 6.07 2.76
N LEU A 103 7.81 4.96 3.46
CA LEU A 103 7.39 3.63 3.04
C LEU A 103 6.24 3.15 3.93
N LEU A 104 5.15 2.74 3.29
CA LEU A 104 4.05 2.04 3.93
C LEU A 104 3.98 0.62 3.40
N TRP A 105 3.64 -0.31 4.28
CA TRP A 105 3.32 -1.69 3.93
C TRP A 105 1.81 -1.84 3.83
N GLY A 106 1.34 -2.51 2.78
CA GLY A 106 -0.07 -2.80 2.57
C GLY A 106 -0.31 -4.29 2.35
N LEU A 107 -1.46 -4.78 2.82
CA LEU A 107 -1.93 -6.14 2.52
C LEU A 107 -2.29 -6.38 1.05
N GLY A 108 -2.27 -5.35 0.21
CA GLY A 108 -2.37 -5.53 -1.24
C GLY A 108 -1.17 -6.31 -1.75
N ASP A 109 -1.39 -7.36 -2.53
CA ASP A 109 -0.31 -8.10 -3.18
C ASP A 109 0.19 -7.39 -4.44
N GLY A 110 -0.51 -6.35 -4.93
CA GLY A 110 -0.15 -5.57 -6.11
C GLY A 110 -0.09 -6.38 -7.41
N GLN A 111 -0.41 -7.69 -7.34
CA GLN A 111 -0.31 -8.59 -8.46
C GLN A 111 -1.47 -8.38 -9.41
N GLN A 112 -1.14 -8.25 -10.68
CA GLN A 112 -2.14 -8.22 -11.73
C GLN A 112 -2.91 -9.55 -11.73
N VAL A 113 -4.20 -9.45 -12.02
CA VAL A 113 -5.10 -10.58 -12.32
C VAL A 113 -4.44 -11.61 -13.24
N SER A 114 -3.67 -11.15 -14.22
CA SER A 114 -2.94 -11.97 -15.19
C SER A 114 -1.80 -12.80 -14.61
N GLN A 115 -1.32 -12.50 -13.40
CA GLN A 115 -0.18 -13.14 -12.77
C GLN A 115 -0.58 -14.18 -11.71
N ARG A 116 -1.89 -14.34 -11.44
CA ARG A 116 -2.40 -15.25 -10.40
C ARG A 116 -2.66 -16.66 -10.90
N THR A 117 -2.32 -17.66 -10.10
CA THR A 117 -2.60 -19.08 -10.39
C THR A 117 -4.07 -19.42 -10.15
N ARG A 118 -4.57 -20.50 -10.79
CA ARG A 118 -5.96 -20.95 -10.67
C ARG A 118 -6.38 -21.25 -9.22
N GLU A 119 -5.49 -21.73 -8.35
CA GLU A 119 -5.83 -21.96 -6.94
C GLU A 119 -6.10 -20.64 -6.20
N GLN A 120 -5.42 -19.55 -6.57
CA GLN A 120 -5.64 -18.23 -5.96
C GLN A 120 -7.01 -17.64 -6.31
N TRP A 121 -7.63 -18.12 -7.41
CA TRP A 121 -8.99 -17.78 -7.85
C TRP A 121 -10.09 -18.57 -7.13
N MET A 122 -9.77 -19.67 -6.46
CA MET A 122 -10.78 -20.53 -5.85
C MET A 122 -11.33 -19.93 -4.54
N LEU A 123 -12.66 -19.97 -4.41
CA LEU A 123 -13.38 -19.57 -3.20
C LEU A 123 -13.25 -20.67 -2.13
N PRO A 124 -12.88 -20.36 -0.87
CA PRO A 124 -13.02 -21.28 0.23
C PRO A 124 -14.52 -21.55 0.48
N PRO A 125 -14.84 -22.68 1.12
CA PRO A 125 -16.21 -23.17 1.26
C PRO A 125 -17.18 -22.22 1.99
N PHE A 126 -16.68 -21.22 2.71
CA PHE A 126 -17.49 -20.28 3.50
C PHE A 126 -17.53 -18.84 2.93
N GLY A 127 -17.06 -18.64 1.70
CA GLY A 127 -16.88 -17.31 1.14
C GLY A 127 -15.75 -16.54 1.83
N PHE A 128 -15.46 -15.34 1.35
CA PHE A 128 -14.42 -14.49 1.93
C PHE A 128 -15.02 -13.40 2.83
N PRO A 129 -14.37 -13.07 3.95
CA PRO A 129 -14.75 -11.89 4.71
C PRO A 129 -14.64 -10.64 3.83
N LYS A 130 -15.63 -9.74 3.95
CA LYS A 130 -15.57 -8.41 3.34
C LYS A 130 -14.46 -7.61 4.04
N VAL A 131 -13.70 -6.83 3.28
CA VAL A 131 -12.62 -5.99 3.79
C VAL A 131 -12.91 -4.53 3.51
N GLU A 132 -12.45 -3.61 4.35
CA GLU A 132 -12.61 -2.18 4.08
C GLU A 132 -11.78 -1.75 2.86
N ALA A 133 -12.36 -0.87 2.03
CA ALA A 133 -11.71 -0.27 0.87
C ALA A 133 -10.69 0.78 1.32
N GLY A 134 -9.50 0.78 0.73
CA GLY A 134 -8.38 1.60 1.21
C GLY A 134 -7.85 1.06 2.53
N ARG A 135 -7.25 -0.14 2.47
CA ARG A 135 -6.84 -0.88 3.68
C ARG A 135 -5.92 -0.04 4.54
N ALA A 136 -6.02 -0.25 5.85
CA ALA A 136 -4.99 0.09 6.82
C ALA A 136 -3.60 -0.23 6.22
N ARG A 137 -2.69 0.72 6.28
CA ARG A 137 -1.29 0.54 5.89
C ARG A 137 -0.43 0.65 7.13
N LEU A 138 0.73 0.01 7.16
CA LEU A 138 1.65 0.11 8.27
C LEU A 138 2.80 1.01 7.86
N LEU A 139 3.04 2.09 8.60
CA LEU A 139 4.24 2.90 8.39
C LEU A 139 5.46 2.07 8.76
N ASP A 140 6.45 1.99 7.88
CA ASP A 140 7.71 1.34 8.23
C ASP A 140 8.38 2.13 9.36
N PRO A 141 8.75 1.48 10.49
CA PRO A 141 9.33 2.20 11.63
C PRO A 141 10.63 2.93 11.29
N SER A 142 11.33 2.47 10.25
CA SER A 142 12.56 3.09 9.76
C SER A 142 12.31 4.33 8.88
N MET A 143 11.05 4.72 8.64
CA MET A 143 10.71 5.90 7.84
C MET A 143 9.97 6.97 8.63
N VAL A 144 9.75 6.76 9.93
CA VAL A 144 9.02 7.70 10.80
C VAL A 144 9.67 9.09 10.78
N ASP A 145 11.00 9.15 10.78
CA ASP A 145 11.79 10.39 10.73
C ASP A 145 11.63 11.19 9.43
N LEU A 146 11.08 10.57 8.38
CA LEU A 146 10.72 11.22 7.12
C LEU A 146 9.30 11.81 7.12
N THR A 147 8.62 11.73 8.26
CA THR A 147 7.22 12.14 8.43
C THR A 147 7.03 12.95 9.71
N ASN A 148 5.85 13.54 9.87
CA ASN A 148 5.38 14.09 11.14
C ASN A 148 4.62 13.05 12.00
N GLY A 149 4.67 11.76 11.64
CA GLY A 149 4.00 10.68 12.35
C GLY A 149 4.62 10.40 13.72
N THR A 150 3.85 9.82 14.63
CA THR A 150 4.38 9.45 15.95
C THR A 150 5.36 8.29 15.83
N ALA A 151 6.49 8.39 16.54
CA ALA A 151 7.44 7.30 16.60
C ALA A 151 6.85 6.06 17.28
N ALA A 152 7.20 4.89 16.73
CA ALA A 152 6.84 3.61 17.31
C ALA A 152 7.40 3.48 18.73
N THR A 153 6.59 2.95 19.65
CA THR A 153 7.06 2.69 21.01
C THR A 153 8.13 1.59 21.00
N PRO A 154 8.99 1.49 22.03
CA PRO A 154 9.97 0.41 22.12
C PRO A 154 9.36 -0.99 21.98
N GLU A 155 8.16 -1.19 22.51
CA GLU A 155 7.41 -2.45 22.42
C GLU A 155 6.97 -2.73 20.98
N ALA A 156 6.43 -1.73 20.28
CA ALA A 156 6.06 -1.83 18.88
C ALA A 156 7.27 -2.15 17.98
N LEU A 157 8.41 -1.50 18.23
CA LEU A 157 9.67 -1.79 17.52
C LEU A 157 10.19 -3.20 17.79
N ALA A 158 10.07 -3.68 19.02
CA ALA A 158 10.46 -5.04 19.38
C ALA A 158 9.57 -6.07 18.68
N GLN A 159 8.24 -5.84 18.65
CA GLN A 159 7.28 -6.69 17.95
C GLN A 159 7.56 -6.69 16.44
N TRP A 160 7.82 -5.52 15.84
CA TRP A 160 8.19 -5.40 14.43
C TRP A 160 9.40 -6.26 14.09
N LYS A 161 10.49 -6.13 14.86
CA LYS A 161 11.71 -6.92 14.67
C LYS A 161 11.48 -8.42 14.84
N SER A 162 10.62 -8.81 15.80
CA SER A 162 10.28 -10.21 16.02
C SER A 162 9.55 -10.81 14.80
N ILE A 163 8.54 -10.10 14.29
CA ILE A 163 7.78 -10.55 13.11
C ILE A 163 8.65 -10.54 11.86
N ASP A 164 9.48 -9.51 11.65
CA ASP A 164 10.43 -9.49 10.52
C ASP A 164 11.37 -10.71 10.54
N ALA A 165 11.93 -11.04 11.71
CA ALA A 165 12.78 -12.22 11.87
C ALA A 165 12.02 -13.54 11.60
N GLU A 166 10.79 -13.65 12.09
CA GLU A 166 9.94 -14.83 11.88
C GLU A 166 9.60 -15.02 10.39
N VAL A 167 9.17 -13.94 9.72
CA VAL A 167 8.86 -13.94 8.28
C VAL A 167 10.08 -14.38 7.47
N ARG A 168 11.26 -13.80 7.75
CA ARG A 168 12.51 -14.16 7.07
C ARG A 168 12.87 -15.63 7.26
N ALA A 169 12.83 -16.11 8.51
CA ALA A 169 13.13 -17.50 8.84
C ALA A 169 12.16 -18.46 8.13
N PHE A 170 10.89 -18.11 8.07
CA PHE A 170 9.89 -18.91 7.37
C PHE A 170 10.13 -18.93 5.86
N ARG A 171 10.31 -17.76 5.24
CA ARG A 171 10.58 -17.60 3.80
C ARG A 171 11.84 -18.30 3.33
N ALA A 172 12.85 -18.43 4.20
CA ALA A 172 14.04 -19.22 3.90
C ALA A 172 13.74 -20.72 3.67
N THR A 173 12.60 -21.21 4.16
CA THR A 173 12.19 -22.61 4.03
C THR A 173 11.08 -22.84 3.01
N LYS A 174 10.09 -21.93 2.93
CA LYS A 174 8.95 -22.01 2.02
C LYS A 174 8.19 -20.69 1.96
N ASP A 175 7.31 -20.55 0.97
CA ASP A 175 6.41 -19.40 0.89
C ASP A 175 5.28 -19.48 1.93
N PRO A 176 4.95 -18.35 2.60
CA PRO A 176 3.82 -18.28 3.50
C PRO A 176 2.49 -18.35 2.74
N ASP A 177 1.52 -19.06 3.32
CA ASP A 177 0.15 -18.98 2.85
C ASP A 177 -0.51 -17.67 3.30
N GLN A 178 -1.74 -17.45 2.82
CA GLN A 178 -2.46 -16.20 3.09
C GLN A 178 -2.89 -16.05 4.54
N ILE A 179 -3.16 -17.15 5.25
CA ILE A 179 -3.61 -17.10 6.65
C ILE A 179 -2.43 -16.67 7.51
N GLN A 180 -1.29 -17.33 7.35
CA GLN A 180 -0.06 -16.99 8.06
C GLN A 180 0.36 -15.53 7.82
N MET A 181 0.25 -15.06 6.58
CA MET A 181 0.56 -13.66 6.25
C MET A 181 -0.39 -12.67 6.91
N PHE A 182 -1.67 -13.02 7.00
CA PHE A 182 -2.68 -12.18 7.65
C PHE A 182 -2.47 -12.14 9.16
N ASP A 183 -2.04 -13.24 9.77
CA ASP A 183 -1.73 -13.31 11.20
C ASP A 183 -0.53 -12.43 11.58
N TRP A 184 0.55 -12.48 10.79
CA TRP A 184 1.69 -11.56 10.96
C TRP A 184 1.30 -10.11 10.79
N TRP A 185 0.50 -9.81 9.77
CA TRP A 185 -0.02 -8.46 9.56
C TRP A 185 -0.84 -7.97 10.74
N ASN A 186 -1.78 -8.77 11.25
CA ASN A 186 -2.64 -8.38 12.36
C ASN A 186 -1.83 -8.15 13.63
N SER A 187 -0.81 -8.98 13.86
CA SER A 187 0.13 -8.79 14.97
C SER A 187 0.80 -7.43 14.91
N LEU A 188 1.22 -6.98 13.72
CA LEU A 188 1.78 -5.64 13.55
C LEU A 188 0.72 -4.53 13.62
N ASN A 189 -0.50 -4.76 13.16
CA ASN A 189 -1.58 -3.78 13.19
C ASN A 189 -1.98 -3.37 14.62
N GLU A 190 -1.75 -4.24 15.62
CA GLU A 190 -1.97 -3.93 17.03
C GLU A 190 -0.98 -2.88 17.59
N THR A 191 0.13 -2.61 16.90
CA THR A 191 1.18 -1.67 17.34
C THR A 191 0.83 -0.19 17.15
N LYS A 192 -0.39 0.13 16.68
CA LYS A 192 -0.85 1.50 16.35
C LYS A 192 0.00 2.24 15.31
N MET A 193 0.83 1.52 14.56
CA MET A 193 1.58 2.05 13.40
C MET A 193 0.72 2.17 12.14
N THR A 194 -0.59 2.03 12.31
CA THR A 194 -1.56 2.01 11.24
C THR A 194 -1.82 3.42 10.72
N VAL A 195 -1.68 3.55 9.41
CA VAL A 195 -1.90 4.76 8.63
C VAL A 195 -3.00 4.49 7.61
N PRO A 196 -4.28 4.69 7.97
CA PRO A 196 -5.35 4.68 6.99
C PRO A 196 -5.11 5.73 5.89
N PRO A 197 -5.50 5.45 4.64
CA PRO A 197 -5.33 6.39 3.54
C PRO A 197 -6.18 7.65 3.74
N LEU A 198 -5.73 8.77 3.19
CA LEU A 198 -6.50 10.02 3.19
C LEU A 198 -7.81 9.89 2.43
N ARG A 199 -8.83 10.55 2.97
CA ARG A 199 -10.09 10.88 2.32
C ARG A 199 -10.19 12.40 2.13
N GLY A 200 -11.17 12.83 1.34
CA GLY A 200 -11.42 14.25 1.10
C GLY A 200 -11.74 14.99 2.40
N GLY A 201 -10.96 16.02 2.73
CA GLY A 201 -11.14 16.84 3.92
C GLY A 201 -10.48 16.32 5.20
N ASP A 202 -9.79 15.18 5.17
CA ASP A 202 -9.08 14.66 6.34
C ASP A 202 -7.93 15.58 6.78
N CYS A 203 -7.25 16.19 5.80
CA CYS A 203 -6.07 17.03 6.01
C CYS A 203 -6.18 18.35 5.24
N SER A 204 -5.67 19.43 5.83
CA SER A 204 -5.59 20.74 5.19
C SER A 204 -4.58 20.79 4.04
N ASP A 205 -3.53 19.96 4.12
CA ASP A 205 -2.51 19.80 3.10
C ASP A 205 -2.67 18.41 2.45
N SER A 206 -3.28 18.34 1.28
CA SER A 206 -3.47 17.08 0.56
C SER A 206 -2.23 16.62 -0.21
N ASP A 207 -1.27 17.53 -0.38
CA ASP A 207 -0.16 17.36 -1.31
C ASP A 207 0.98 16.60 -0.62
N LEU A 208 1.28 16.96 0.63
CA LEU A 208 2.28 16.26 1.46
C LEU A 208 1.69 15.13 2.30
N CYS A 209 0.42 15.23 2.68
CA CYS A 209 -0.21 14.22 3.52
C CYS A 209 -0.64 12.98 2.73
N PHE A 210 -0.52 11.81 3.35
CA PHE A 210 -0.82 10.52 2.71
C PHE A 210 -1.62 9.56 3.59
N GLY A 211 -1.83 9.90 4.85
CA GLY A 211 -2.81 9.21 5.69
C GLY A 211 -3.09 9.95 6.98
N VAL A 212 -3.85 9.32 7.84
CA VAL A 212 -4.11 9.78 9.21
C VAL A 212 -3.56 8.76 10.20
N GLU A 213 -3.18 9.19 11.40
CA GLU A 213 -2.80 8.27 12.45
C GLU A 213 -4.04 7.68 13.12
N SER A 214 -4.15 6.36 13.19
CA SER A 214 -5.33 5.72 13.80
C SER A 214 -5.56 6.10 15.26
N SER A 215 -4.51 6.39 16.04
CA SER A 215 -4.62 6.72 17.46
C SER A 215 -5.08 8.14 17.76
N THR A 216 -4.65 9.12 16.97
CA THR A 216 -4.88 10.55 17.27
C THR A 216 -5.71 11.25 16.21
N ASN A 217 -5.99 10.59 15.08
CA ASN A 217 -6.64 11.16 13.91
C ASN A 217 -5.89 12.38 13.35
N LYS A 218 -4.58 12.48 13.62
CA LYS A 218 -3.70 13.52 13.06
C LYS A 218 -3.24 13.13 11.67
N CYS A 219 -3.08 14.12 10.81
CA CYS A 219 -2.52 13.95 9.47
C CYS A 219 -1.07 13.49 9.52
N ILE A 220 -0.77 12.42 8.78
CA ILE A 220 0.58 11.92 8.55
C ILE A 220 1.01 12.40 7.16
N CYS A 221 2.09 13.16 7.15
CA CYS A 221 2.59 13.89 6.00
C CYS A 221 4.09 13.68 5.88
N ARG A 222 4.55 13.67 4.63
CA ARG A 222 5.98 13.66 4.32
C ARG A 222 6.58 14.98 4.77
N ASN A 223 7.76 14.93 5.40
CA ASN A 223 8.52 16.14 5.68
C ASN A 223 8.88 16.82 4.36
N ASN A 224 8.61 18.12 4.25
CA ASN A 224 8.77 18.83 2.98
C ASN A 224 10.24 18.78 2.52
N PRO A 225 10.56 18.08 1.40
CA PRO A 225 11.94 17.98 0.92
C PRO A 225 12.48 19.34 0.45
N ASP A 226 11.62 20.28 0.09
CA ASP A 226 12.01 21.60 -0.43
C ASP A 226 12.23 22.64 0.68
N ALA A 227 11.89 22.32 1.94
CA ALA A 227 12.09 23.24 3.07
C ALA A 227 13.57 23.46 3.41
N GLU A 228 14.45 22.50 3.10
CA GLU A 228 15.89 22.62 3.31
C GLU A 228 16.60 23.42 2.20
N GLU A 229 16.13 23.37 0.95
CA GLU A 229 16.72 24.17 -0.16
C GLU A 229 16.50 25.69 0.03
N HIS A 230 15.42 26.10 0.70
CA HIS A 230 15.12 27.51 0.93
C HIS A 230 15.84 28.14 2.13
N THR A 231 16.54 27.37 2.96
CA THR A 231 17.35 27.90 4.07
C THR A 231 18.82 28.09 3.73
N ALA A 232 19.29 27.58 2.58
CA ALA A 232 20.70 27.63 2.17
C ALA A 232 21.11 28.89 1.38
N ILE A 233 20.21 29.85 1.12
CA ILE A 233 20.52 31.09 0.39
C ILE A 233 20.06 32.32 1.19
N VAL A 234 20.65 32.53 2.37
CA VAL A 234 20.79 33.86 2.96
C VAL A 234 22.17 33.96 3.60
N VAL A 235 23.19 34.22 2.77
CA VAL A 235 24.46 34.84 3.18
C VAL A 235 24.85 35.86 2.12
#